data_AF-A0A962DPQ1-F1
#
_entry.id   AF-A0A962DPQ1-F1
#
_cell.length_a   1.000
_cell.length_b   1.000
_cell.length_c   1.000
_cell.angle_alpha   90.00
_cell.angle_beta   90.00
_cell.angle_gamma   90.00
#
_symmetry.space_group_name_H-M   'P 1'
#
loop_
_entity.id
_entity.type
_entity.pdbx_description
1 polymer ?
#
loop_
_entity_poly.entity_id
_entity_poly.type
_entity_poly.pdbx_seq_one_letter_code
_entity_poly.pdbx_strand_id
1 'polypeptide(L)'
;MLLGEDFLLLSLDVSSGLPLPGLAVLQRPAFLAACLLAELAVHQQVGWNPDGVQIFDELPSYHGLISQSVDALRRAPAANPADAIRTIGREVRDLRLQLLDSLITRGL
;
A
#
# COMPACT_ATOMS: atom_id res chain seq x y z
N MET A 1 -10.71 5.47 3.06
CA MET A 1 -9.29 5.55 3.43
C MET A 1 -8.70 4.18 3.21
N LEU A 2 -7.42 4.11 2.87
CA LEU A 2 -6.69 2.86 2.75
C LEU A 2 -6.13 2.45 4.12
N LEU A 3 -5.93 1.15 4.32
CA LEU A 3 -5.27 0.61 5.53
C LEU A 3 -3.95 1.31 5.84
N GLY A 4 -3.14 1.57 4.81
CA GLY A 4 -1.83 2.23 4.97
C GLY A 4 -1.95 3.67 5.48
N GLU A 5 -3.04 4.36 5.17
CA GLU A 5 -3.32 5.73 5.63
C GLU A 5 -3.73 5.73 7.10
N ASP A 6 -4.61 4.80 7.48
CA ASP A 6 -5.06 4.63 8.87
C ASP A 6 -3.86 4.35 9.79
N PHE A 7 -3.01 3.37 9.43
CA PHE A 7 -1.82 3.06 10.22
C PHE A 7 -0.80 4.18 10.24
N LEU A 8 -0.71 4.96 9.16
CA LEU A 8 0.18 6.11 9.12
C LEU A 8 -0.28 7.17 10.11
N LEU A 9 -1.57 7.54 10.10
CA LEU A 9 -2.14 8.51 11.05
C LEU A 9 -1.98 8.05 12.50
N LEU A 10 -2.26 6.77 12.78
CA LEU A 10 -2.08 6.18 14.12
C LEU A 10 -0.63 6.21 14.59
N SER A 11 0.32 6.25 13.65
CA SER A 11 1.75 6.28 13.98
C SER A 11 2.29 7.68 14.27
N LEU A 12 1.52 8.74 14.09
CA LEU A 12 1.97 10.13 14.22
C LEU A 12 1.60 10.73 15.57
N ASP A 13 2.53 11.49 16.14
CA ASP A 13 2.26 12.40 17.24
C ASP A 13 1.59 13.67 16.69
N VAL A 14 0.39 13.97 17.19
CA VAL A 14 -0.46 15.06 16.68
C VAL A 14 0.22 16.43 16.84
N SER A 15 1.03 16.62 17.87
CA SER A 15 1.64 17.92 18.18
C SER A 15 2.86 18.24 17.31
N SER A 16 3.66 17.22 16.99
CA SER A 16 4.92 17.37 16.27
C SER A 16 4.86 16.91 14.82
N GLY A 17 3.85 16.12 14.45
CA GLY A 17 3.78 15.45 13.15
C GLY A 17 4.87 14.39 12.96
N LEU A 18 5.57 14.01 14.03
CA LEU A 18 6.64 13.02 13.99
C LEU A 18 6.11 11.62 14.34
N PRO A 19 6.80 10.55 13.91
CA PRO A 19 6.43 9.20 14.29
C PRO A 19 6.52 9.00 15.82
N LEU A 20 5.50 8.39 16.42
CA LEU A 20 5.51 7.98 17.83
C LEU A 20 6.60 6.92 18.06
N PRO A 21 7.36 7.01 19.18
CA PRO A 21 8.32 5.98 19.55
C PRO A 21 7.67 4.59 19.63
N GLY A 22 8.26 3.60 18.95
CA GLY A 22 7.72 2.24 18.87
C GLY A 22 6.79 1.97 17.67
N LEU A 23 6.20 3.01 17.07
CA LEU A 23 5.33 2.87 15.89
C LEU A 23 6.01 3.26 14.57
N ALA A 24 7.28 3.68 14.61
CA ALA A 24 8.07 4.00 13.41
C ALA A 24 8.14 2.85 12.37
N VAL A 25 7.94 1.60 12.80
CA VAL A 25 7.87 0.44 11.88
C VAL A 25 6.70 0.54 10.89
N LEU A 26 5.59 1.16 11.30
CA LEU A 26 4.39 1.32 10.48
C LEU A 26 4.63 2.27 9.29
N GLN A 27 5.65 3.12 9.37
CA GLN A 27 6.01 4.05 8.30
C GLN A 27 7.06 3.49 7.33
N ARG A 28 7.54 2.27 7.57
CA ARG A 28 8.54 1.65 6.69
C ARG A 28 7.89 1.30 5.33
N PRO A 29 8.59 1.50 4.20
CA PRO A 29 8.04 1.22 2.88
C PRO A 29 7.48 -0.20 2.72
N ALA A 30 8.18 -1.21 3.28
CA ALA A 30 7.73 -2.60 3.22
C ALA A 30 6.41 -2.84 3.99
N PHE A 31 6.20 -2.15 5.11
CA PHE A 31 4.95 -2.26 5.87
C PHE A 31 3.80 -1.62 5.08
N LEU A 32 4.01 -0.41 4.57
CA LEU A 32 2.99 0.31 3.81
C LEU A 32 2.65 -0.41 2.49
N ALA A 33 3.64 -1.02 1.82
CA ALA A 33 3.41 -1.86 0.66
C ALA A 33 2.60 -3.12 1.00
N ALA A 34 2.81 -3.70 2.19
CA ALA A 34 1.96 -4.79 2.69
C ALA A 34 0.53 -4.33 2.94
N CYS A 35 0.31 -3.12 3.45
CA CYS A 35 -1.02 -2.54 3.57
C CYS A 35 -1.70 -2.38 2.21
N LEU A 36 -0.98 -1.91 1.17
CA LEU A 36 -1.54 -1.82 -0.18
C LEU A 36 -1.89 -3.19 -0.76
N LEU A 37 -1.03 -4.21 -0.58
CA LEU A 37 -1.35 -5.57 -1.02
C LEU A 37 -2.58 -6.13 -0.29
N ALA A 38 -2.69 -5.88 1.01
CA ALA A 38 -3.84 -6.27 1.80
C ALA A 38 -5.12 -5.57 1.31
N GLU A 39 -5.05 -4.28 0.99
CA GLU A 39 -6.17 -3.53 0.42
C GLU A 39 -6.65 -4.13 -0.91
N LEU A 40 -5.72 -4.43 -1.81
CA LEU A 40 -6.02 -5.08 -3.09
C LEU A 40 -6.74 -6.41 -2.89
N ALA A 41 -6.32 -7.19 -1.89
CA ALA A 41 -6.94 -8.48 -1.58
C ALA A 41 -8.34 -8.30 -0.97
N VAL A 42 -8.53 -7.33 -0.06
CA VAL A 42 -9.83 -7.00 0.53
C VAL A 42 -10.83 -6.55 -0.54
N HIS A 43 -10.38 -5.77 -1.52
CA HIS A 43 -11.17 -5.37 -2.68
C HIS A 43 -11.32 -6.46 -3.74
N GLN A 44 -10.81 -7.67 -3.49
CA GLN A 44 -10.87 -8.82 -4.41
C GLN A 44 -10.21 -8.54 -5.78
N GLN A 45 -9.30 -7.56 -5.85
CA GLN A 45 -8.56 -7.26 -7.07
C GLN A 45 -7.39 -8.20 -7.28
N VAL A 46 -6.83 -8.73 -6.20
CA VAL A 46 -5.78 -9.74 -6.23
C VAL A 46 -6.08 -10.90 -5.31
N GLY A 47 -5.50 -12.06 -5.61
CA GLY A 47 -5.45 -13.20 -4.70
C GLY A 47 -4.18 -13.99 -4.89
N TRP A 48 -4.04 -15.04 -4.10
CA TRP A 48 -2.87 -15.90 -4.12
C TRP A 48 -3.28 -17.36 -4.24
N ASN A 49 -2.60 -18.08 -5.14
CA ASN A 49 -2.72 -19.52 -5.33
C ASN A 49 -1.32 -20.14 -5.52
N PRO A 50 -1.19 -21.47 -5.72
CA PRO A 50 0.11 -22.11 -5.91
C PRO A 50 0.93 -21.58 -7.08
N ASP A 51 0.30 -20.99 -8.10
CA ASP A 51 0.99 -20.45 -9.28
C ASP A 51 1.48 -19.01 -9.07
N GLY A 52 0.99 -18.33 -8.02
CA GLY A 52 1.45 -17.01 -7.62
C GLY A 52 0.33 -16.06 -7.23
N VAL A 53 0.66 -14.77 -7.21
CA VAL A 53 -0.31 -13.69 -7.00
C VAL A 53 -1.01 -13.41 -8.33
N GLN A 54 -2.32 -13.60 -8.36
CA GLN A 54 -3.16 -13.36 -9.53
C GLN A 54 -3.95 -12.07 -9.37
N ILE A 55 -4.17 -11.36 -10.48
CA ILE A 55 -5.01 -10.18 -10.58
C ILE A 55 -6.37 -10.64 -11.14
N PHE A 56 -7.46 -10.38 -10.43
CA PHE A 56 -8.82 -10.83 -10.80
C PHE A 56 -9.69 -9.72 -11.38
N ASP A 57 -9.49 -8.49 -10.89
CA ASP A 57 -10.24 -7.31 -11.32
C ASP A 57 -9.26 -6.22 -11.74
N GLU A 58 -9.45 -5.73 -12.97
CA GLU A 58 -8.64 -4.69 -13.58
C GLU A 58 -9.36 -3.35 -13.68
N LEU A 59 -10.54 -3.24 -13.06
CA LEU A 59 -11.29 -1.98 -13.07
C LEU A 59 -10.47 -0.88 -12.40
N PRO A 60 -10.46 0.34 -12.97
CA PRO A 60 -9.74 1.45 -12.39
C PRO A 60 -10.25 1.73 -10.97
N SER A 61 -9.34 1.73 -10.00
CA SER A 61 -9.67 2.23 -8.66
C SER A 61 -9.65 3.74 -8.67
N TYR A 62 -10.58 4.36 -7.93
CA TYR A 62 -10.56 5.80 -7.69
C TYR A 62 -9.31 6.24 -6.89
N HIS A 63 -8.65 5.31 -6.19
CA HIS A 63 -7.43 5.61 -5.44
C HIS A 63 -6.19 5.34 -6.29
N GLY A 64 -5.44 6.41 -6.65
CA GLY A 64 -4.28 6.30 -7.55
C GLY A 64 -3.23 5.28 -7.12
N LEU A 65 -2.96 5.15 -5.81
CA LEU A 65 -2.03 4.15 -5.27
C LEU A 65 -2.45 2.69 -5.50
N ILE A 66 -3.76 2.42 -5.57
CA ILE A 66 -4.28 1.08 -5.84
C ILE A 66 -4.02 0.71 -7.30
N SER A 67 -4.36 1.60 -8.23
CA SER A 67 -4.04 1.42 -9.65
C SER A 67 -2.54 1.26 -9.90
N GLN A 68 -1.69 2.09 -9.28
CA GLN A 68 -0.23 1.96 -9.37
C GLN A 68 0.27 0.60 -8.86
N SER A 69 -0.34 0.07 -7.79
CA SER A 69 0.04 -1.22 -7.21
C SER A 69 -0.35 -2.39 -8.12
N VAL A 70 -1.54 -2.35 -8.73
CA VAL A 70 -1.94 -3.33 -9.75
C VAL A 70 -1.00 -3.28 -10.95
N ASP A 71 -0.68 -2.10 -11.45
CA ASP A 71 0.25 -1.91 -12.59
C ASP A 71 1.67 -2.39 -12.27
N ALA A 72 2.12 -2.25 -11.02
CA ALA A 72 3.39 -2.79 -10.57
C ALA A 72 3.40 -4.33 -10.64
N LEU A 73 2.36 -4.98 -10.11
CA LEU A 73 2.23 -6.44 -10.14
C LEU A 73 2.02 -6.99 -11.55
N ARG A 74 1.38 -6.22 -12.45
CA ARG A 74 1.24 -6.59 -13.86
C ARG A 74 2.60 -6.61 -14.58
N ARG A 75 3.44 -5.60 -14.34
CA ARG A 75 4.77 -5.50 -14.96
C ARG A 75 5.76 -6.52 -14.39
N ALA A 76 5.61 -6.87 -13.13
CA ALA A 76 6.45 -7.85 -12.45
C ALA A 76 5.57 -8.82 -11.64
N PRO A 77 5.11 -9.91 -12.28
CA PRO A 77 4.33 -10.94 -11.59
C PRO A 77 5.08 -11.49 -10.37
N ALA A 78 4.35 -11.67 -9.27
CA ALA A 78 4.91 -12.12 -8.00
C ALA A 78 4.53 -13.58 -7.70
N ALA A 79 5.51 -14.39 -7.31
CA ALA A 79 5.30 -15.81 -7.00
C ALA A 79 4.60 -16.04 -5.65
N ASN A 80 4.66 -15.06 -4.74
CA ASN A 80 4.04 -15.14 -3.42
C ASN A 80 3.78 -13.73 -2.85
N PRO A 81 3.04 -13.59 -1.74
CA PRO A 81 2.75 -12.29 -1.15
C PRO A 81 4.00 -11.49 -0.76
N ALA A 82 5.07 -12.13 -0.29
CA ALA A 82 6.29 -11.42 0.08
C ALA A 82 7.00 -10.80 -1.15
N ASP A 83 7.01 -11.50 -2.28
CA ASP A 83 7.47 -10.97 -3.56
C ASP A 83 6.60 -9.82 -4.06
N ALA A 84 5.28 -9.90 -3.87
CA ALA A 84 4.35 -8.84 -4.24
C ALA A 84 4.59 -7.58 -3.40
N ILE A 85 4.80 -7.71 -2.08
CA ILE A 85 5.17 -6.60 -1.20
C ILE A 85 6.47 -5.94 -1.66
N ARG A 86 7.49 -6.75 -1.98
CA ARG A 86 8.76 -6.23 -2.52
C ARG A 86 8.56 -5.49 -3.85
N THR A 87 7.74 -6.03 -4.74
CA THR A 87 7.44 -5.45 -6.05
C THR A 87 6.73 -4.10 -5.89
N ILE A 88 5.64 -4.05 -5.12
CA ILE A 88 4.91 -2.81 -4.83
C ILE A 88 5.85 -1.79 -4.18
N GLY A 89 6.61 -2.18 -3.16
CA GLY A 89 7.53 -1.28 -2.46
C GLY A 89 8.68 -0.74 -3.31
N ARG A 90 9.06 -1.44 -4.40
CA ARG A 90 10.09 -0.98 -5.35
C ARG A 90 9.51 -0.06 -6.44
N GLU A 91 8.35 -0.42 -6.97
CA GLU A 91 7.75 0.26 -8.12
C GLU A 91 6.95 1.49 -7.69
N VAL A 92 6.25 1.44 -6.55
CA VAL A 92 5.49 2.56 -6.00
C VAL A 92 6.40 3.33 -5.04
N ARG A 93 7.14 4.29 -5.61
CA ARG A 93 8.15 5.07 -4.87
C ARG A 93 7.51 6.07 -3.92
N ASP A 94 8.25 6.48 -2.89
CA ASP A 94 7.81 7.53 -1.95
C ASP A 94 6.42 7.26 -1.32
N LEU A 95 6.08 5.98 -1.12
CA LEU A 95 4.76 5.51 -0.68
C LEU A 95 4.20 6.29 0.51
N ARG A 96 5.07 6.58 1.49
CA ARG A 96 4.73 7.34 2.68
C ARG A 96 4.23 8.75 2.35
N LEU A 97 4.92 9.45 1.45
CA LEU A 97 4.54 10.79 1.02
C LEU A 97 3.26 10.74 0.20
N GLN A 98 3.13 9.79 -0.71
CA GLN A 98 1.91 9.65 -1.51
C GLN A 98 0.66 9.36 -0.65
N LEU A 99 0.80 8.56 0.41
CA LEU A 99 -0.28 8.30 1.38
C LEU A 99 -0.62 9.53 2.25
N LEU A 100 0.37 10.37 2.55
CA LEU A 100 0.12 11.65 3.23
C LEU A 100 -0.59 12.63 2.30
N ASP A 101 -0.13 12.74 1.05
CA ASP A 101 -0.72 13.65 0.07
C ASP A 101 -2.18 13.27 -0.25
N SER A 102 -2.51 11.97 -0.29
CA SER A 102 -3.90 11.52 -0.45
C SER A 102 -4.78 11.89 0.74
N LEU A 103 -4.25 11.87 1.97
CA LEU A 103 -4.96 12.36 3.16
C LEU A 103 -5.22 13.86 3.08
N ILE A 104 -4.17 14.66 2.79
CA ILE A 104 -4.27 16.11 2.65
C ILE A 104 -5.30 16.50 1.58
N THR A 105 -5.28 15.82 0.43
CA THR A 105 -6.22 16.08 -0.68
C THR A 105 -7.68 15.84 -0.29
N ARG A 106 -7.93 14.95 0.67
CA ARG A 106 -9.27 14.67 1.23
C ARG A 106 -9.61 15.53 2.46
N GLY A 107 -8.73 16.47 2.83
CA GLY A 107 -8.93 17.38 3.96
C GLY A 107 -8.75 16.73 5.33
N LEU A 108 -7.95 15.67 5.41
CA LEU A 108 -7.59 14.97 6.65
C LEU A 108 -6.19 15.34 7.12
#